data_AF-A0A1T1GBR6-F1
#
_entry.id   AF-A0A1T1GBR6-F1
#
_cell.length_a   1.000
_cell.length_b   1.000
_cell.length_c   1.000
_cell.angle_alpha   90.00
_cell.angle_beta   90.00
_cell.angle_gamma   90.00
#
_symmetry.space_group_name_H-M   'P 1'
#
loop_
_entity.id
_entity.type
_entity.pdbx_description
1 polymer ?
#
loop_
_entity_poly.entity_id
_entity_poly.type
_entity_poly.pdbx_seq_one_letter_code
_entity_poly.pdbx_strand_id
1 'polypeptide(L)'
;ITLTDLSKVVPDFVTAAIREAIPAFDRQIKGFAKPDGLLTGVETRTSSPVCIKRGKDYQSINVQGLYPAGEGAGYAGGIWSAGIDGIRVAEALALAYLED
;
A
#
# COMPACT_ATOMS: atom_id res chain seq x y z
N ILE A 1 1.72 -1.16 -27.63
CA ILE A 1 2.37 -2.06 -26.64
C ILE A 1 3.83 -2.18 -27.04
N THR A 2 4.77 -1.94 -26.13
CA THR A 2 6.21 -2.11 -26.39
C THR A 2 6.66 -3.38 -25.69
N LEU A 3 6.86 -4.45 -26.46
CA LEU A 3 7.38 -5.71 -25.91
C LEU A 3 8.84 -5.51 -25.51
N THR A 4 9.18 -5.94 -24.30
CA THR A 4 10.51 -5.76 -23.71
C THR A 4 10.81 -6.85 -22.69
N ASP A 5 12.06 -6.90 -22.24
CA ASP A 5 12.50 -7.77 -21.16
C ASP A 5 12.16 -7.15 -19.80
N LEU A 6 11.10 -7.66 -19.15
CA LEU A 6 10.65 -7.18 -17.84
C LEU A 6 11.62 -7.51 -16.70
N SER A 7 12.59 -8.39 -16.90
CA SER A 7 13.59 -8.65 -15.84
C SER A 7 14.48 -7.43 -15.55
N LYS A 8 14.51 -6.44 -16.47
CA LYS A 8 15.33 -5.23 -16.36
C LYS A 8 14.65 -4.08 -15.60
N VAL A 9 13.37 -4.21 -15.27
CA VAL A 9 12.59 -3.11 -14.65
C VAL A 9 12.34 -3.30 -13.15
N VAL A 10 12.78 -4.42 -12.59
CA VAL A 10 12.70 -4.74 -11.15
C VAL A 10 14.03 -5.34 -10.68
N PRO A 11 14.33 -5.31 -9.37
CA PRO A 11 15.51 -5.99 -8.83
C PRO A 11 15.49 -7.50 -9.04
N ASP A 12 16.68 -8.13 -9.10
CA ASP A 12 16.83 -9.57 -9.37
C ASP A 12 16.02 -10.47 -8.43
N PHE A 13 15.94 -10.11 -7.14
CA PHE A 13 15.17 -10.89 -6.16
C PHE A 13 13.65 -10.88 -6.46
N VAL A 14 13.13 -9.79 -7.03
CA VAL A 14 11.72 -9.70 -7.45
C VAL A 14 11.48 -10.57 -8.68
N THR A 15 12.39 -10.51 -9.66
CA THR A 15 12.34 -11.38 -10.84
C THR A 15 12.37 -12.86 -10.44
N ALA A 16 13.25 -13.25 -9.52
CA ALA A 16 13.34 -14.62 -9.02
C ALA A 16 12.01 -15.06 -8.35
N ALA A 17 11.47 -14.23 -7.46
CA ALA A 17 10.21 -14.51 -6.77
C ALA A 17 9.02 -14.66 -7.74
N ILE A 18 8.90 -13.78 -8.74
CA ILE A 18 7.83 -13.85 -9.74
C ILE A 18 7.94 -15.13 -10.60
N ARG A 19 9.17 -15.50 -11.00
CA ARG A 19 9.42 -16.73 -11.77
C ARG A 19 9.03 -18.00 -11.02
N GLU A 20 9.16 -18.01 -9.70
CA GLU A 20 8.70 -19.11 -8.85
C GLU A 20 7.17 -19.08 -8.64
N ALA A 21 6.61 -17.90 -8.39
CA ALA A 21 5.20 -17.74 -8.03
C ALA A 21 4.23 -18.06 -9.18
N ILE A 22 4.53 -17.66 -10.42
CA ILE A 22 3.62 -17.86 -11.56
C ILE A 22 3.29 -19.36 -11.79
N PRO A 23 4.28 -20.28 -11.89
CA PRO A 23 4.01 -21.71 -11.96
C PRO A 23 3.31 -22.28 -10.71
N ALA A 24 3.63 -21.74 -9.52
CA ALA A 24 2.96 -22.15 -8.28
C ALA A 24 1.46 -21.79 -8.30
N PHE A 25 1.11 -20.62 -8.83
CA PHE A 25 -0.29 -20.21 -8.99
C PHE A 25 -1.03 -21.03 -10.04
N ASP A 26 -0.37 -21.53 -11.09
CA ASP A 26 -1.02 -22.42 -12.07
C ASP A 26 -1.55 -23.72 -11.46
N ARG A 27 -0.88 -24.21 -10.40
CA ARG A 27 -1.34 -25.38 -9.63
C ARG A 27 -2.60 -25.08 -8.81
N GLN A 28 -2.87 -23.82 -8.50
CA GLN A 28 -4.05 -23.37 -7.76
C GLN A 28 -5.18 -22.96 -8.71
N ILE A 29 -4.83 -22.29 -9.81
CA ILE A 29 -5.74 -21.76 -10.82
C ILE A 29 -5.22 -22.21 -12.18
N LYS A 30 -5.85 -23.24 -12.74
CA LYS A 30 -5.44 -23.80 -14.04
C LYS A 30 -5.45 -22.72 -15.12
N GLY A 31 -4.30 -22.55 -15.78
CA GLY A 31 -4.13 -21.58 -16.86
C GLY A 31 -3.61 -20.22 -16.39
N PHE A 32 -3.17 -20.09 -15.14
CA PHE A 32 -2.51 -18.89 -14.65
C PHE A 32 -1.15 -18.65 -15.32
N ALA A 33 -0.41 -19.72 -15.65
CA ALA A 33 0.91 -19.65 -16.29
C ALA A 33 0.87 -19.85 -17.81
N LYS A 34 -0.22 -19.43 -18.47
CA LYS A 34 -0.34 -19.58 -19.93
C LYS A 34 0.74 -18.77 -20.68
N PRO A 35 1.31 -19.29 -21.77
CA PRO A 35 2.32 -18.58 -22.57
C PRO A 35 1.84 -17.27 -23.21
N ASP A 36 0.53 -17.11 -23.40
CA ASP A 36 -0.11 -15.92 -23.97
C ASP A 36 -0.61 -14.93 -22.89
N GLY A 37 -0.34 -15.21 -21.61
CA GLY A 37 -0.60 -14.29 -20.51
C GLY A 37 0.27 -13.03 -20.60
N LEU A 38 -0.32 -11.86 -20.35
CA LEU A 38 0.38 -10.57 -20.42
C LEU A 38 0.87 -10.11 -19.04
N LEU A 39 2.15 -9.81 -18.95
CA LEU A 39 2.74 -9.02 -17.86
C LEU A 39 2.95 -7.58 -18.36
N THR A 40 2.50 -6.59 -17.60
CA THR A 40 2.48 -5.19 -18.04
C THR A 40 3.07 -4.26 -16.99
N GLY A 41 4.06 -3.46 -17.38
CA GLY A 41 4.57 -2.34 -16.59
C GLY A 41 5.12 -2.73 -15.23
N VAL A 42 5.25 -1.73 -14.35
CA VAL A 42 5.66 -1.89 -12.95
C VAL A 42 4.61 -1.26 -12.05
N GLU A 43 4.08 -2.05 -11.12
CA GLU A 43 3.17 -1.56 -10.08
C GLU A 43 4.02 -1.15 -8.87
N THR A 44 4.17 0.16 -8.62
CA THR A 44 5.14 0.69 -7.65
C THR A 44 4.50 1.39 -6.45
N ARG A 45 3.17 1.54 -6.44
CA ARG A 45 2.43 2.33 -5.44
C ARG A 45 1.35 1.51 -4.77
N THR A 46 1.72 0.34 -4.26
CA THR A 46 0.81 -0.55 -3.53
C THR A 46 0.43 -0.01 -2.15
N SER A 47 1.30 0.80 -1.55
CA SER A 47 1.07 1.51 -0.29
C SER A 47 2.03 2.69 -0.15
N SER A 48 1.81 3.56 0.84
CA SER A 48 2.74 4.67 1.10
C SER A 48 4.13 4.16 1.51
N PRO A 49 5.21 4.70 0.91
CA PRO A 49 6.58 4.34 1.29
C PRO A 49 7.03 5.00 2.59
N VAL A 50 6.17 5.82 3.22
CA VAL A 50 6.48 6.56 4.44
C VAL A 50 5.40 6.34 5.50
N CYS A 51 5.81 6.45 6.77
CA CYS A 51 4.90 6.51 7.90
C CYS A 51 5.11 7.85 8.62
N ILE A 52 4.11 8.72 8.57
CA ILE A 52 4.12 10.00 9.29
C ILE A 52 3.62 9.69 10.71
N LYS A 53 4.56 9.37 11.60
CA LYS A 53 4.24 8.81 12.91
C LYS A 53 3.31 9.71 13.73
N ARG A 54 2.25 9.11 14.25
CA ARG A 54 1.30 9.73 15.19
C ARG A 54 1.19 8.96 16.51
N GLY A 55 0.80 9.66 17.57
CA GLY A 55 0.54 9.12 18.89
C GLY A 55 -0.81 8.40 19.00
N LYS A 56 -1.16 7.98 20.23
CA LYS A 56 -2.48 7.37 20.53
C LYS A 56 -3.62 8.39 20.43
N ASP A 57 -3.29 9.66 20.51
CA ASP A 57 -4.16 10.83 20.33
C ASP A 57 -4.32 11.23 18.85
N TYR A 58 -3.77 10.43 17.93
CA TYR A 58 -3.81 10.64 16.48
C TYR A 58 -3.03 11.88 15.98
N GLN A 59 -2.30 12.58 16.85
CA GLN A 59 -1.47 13.72 16.47
C GLN A 59 -0.06 13.30 16.11
N SER A 60 0.60 14.07 15.25
CA SER A 60 2.01 13.91 14.96
C SER A 60 2.84 13.93 16.25
N ILE A 61 3.82 13.03 16.36
CA ILE A 61 4.67 12.91 17.54
C ILE A 61 5.53 14.16 17.83
N ASN A 62 5.62 15.09 16.88
CA ASN A 62 6.47 16.28 16.98
C ASN A 62 5.80 17.59 16.53
N VAL A 63 4.52 17.56 16.15
CA VAL A 63 3.76 18.76 15.74
C VAL A 63 2.33 18.64 16.26
N GLN A 64 2.03 19.35 17.33
CA GLN A 64 0.68 19.41 17.90
C GLN A 64 -0.28 20.10 16.91
N GLY A 65 -1.52 19.62 16.84
CA GLY A 65 -2.55 20.06 15.90
C GLY A 65 -2.46 19.44 14.51
N LEU A 66 -1.42 18.67 14.20
CA LEU A 66 -1.30 17.92 12.93
C LEU A 66 -1.76 16.47 13.13
N TYR A 67 -2.71 16.00 12.31
CA TYR A 67 -3.28 14.66 12.41
C TYR A 67 -3.01 13.83 11.14
N PRO A 68 -1.90 13.08 11.07
CA PRO A 68 -1.63 12.19 9.95
C PRO A 68 -2.70 11.10 9.83
N ALA A 69 -3.29 10.91 8.65
CA ALA A 69 -4.40 9.98 8.43
C ALA A 69 -4.33 9.24 7.08
N GLY A 70 -4.98 8.08 7.02
CA GLY A 70 -5.17 7.30 5.81
C GLY A 70 -3.89 6.67 5.24
N GLU A 71 -3.95 6.29 3.98
CA GLU A 71 -2.86 5.56 3.30
C GLU A 71 -1.61 6.43 3.14
N GLY A 72 -1.77 7.72 2.82
CA GLY A 72 -0.64 8.63 2.67
C GLY A 72 0.24 8.73 3.93
N ALA A 73 -0.39 8.67 5.12
CA ALA A 73 0.32 8.66 6.39
C ALA A 73 0.85 7.28 6.82
N GLY A 74 0.49 6.21 6.10
CA GLY A 74 0.88 4.83 6.40
C GLY A 74 -0.03 4.11 7.40
N TYR A 75 -1.26 4.60 7.63
CA TYR A 75 -2.22 4.03 8.60
C TYR A 75 -3.41 3.31 7.96
N ALA A 76 -3.46 3.25 6.63
CA ALA A 76 -4.47 2.50 5.87
C ALA A 76 -3.85 1.92 4.58
N GLY A 77 -4.60 1.07 3.88
CA GLY A 77 -4.15 0.41 2.65
C GLY A 77 -5.30 0.12 1.66
N GLY A 78 -6.35 0.93 1.72
CA GLY A 78 -7.51 0.80 0.84
C GLY A 78 -8.66 1.73 1.25
N ILE A 79 -9.70 1.81 0.41
CA ILE A 79 -10.81 2.76 0.57
C ILE A 79 -11.47 2.62 1.95
N TRP A 80 -11.83 1.39 2.31
CA TRP A 80 -12.55 1.14 3.57
C TRP A 80 -11.69 1.44 4.80
N SER A 81 -10.43 1.00 4.81
CA SER A 81 -9.53 1.24 5.96
C SER A 81 -9.15 2.72 6.09
N ALA A 82 -8.99 3.44 4.98
CA ALA A 82 -8.77 4.87 5.00
C ALA A 82 -9.99 5.63 5.52
N GLY A 83 -11.20 5.20 5.16
CA GLY A 83 -12.44 5.76 5.70
C GLY A 83 -12.57 5.55 7.22
N ILE A 84 -12.31 4.34 7.71
CA ILE A 84 -12.29 4.05 9.16
C ILE A 84 -11.25 4.92 9.88
N ASP A 85 -10.04 5.05 9.30
CA ASP A 85 -9.00 5.86 9.90
C ASP A 85 -9.40 7.34 9.97
N GLY A 86 -10.03 7.85 8.91
CA GLY A 86 -10.56 9.21 8.86
C GLY A 86 -11.62 9.48 9.93
N ILE A 87 -12.54 8.53 10.18
CA ILE A 87 -13.54 8.65 11.26
C ILE A 87 -12.84 8.75 12.63
N ARG A 88 -11.88 7.87 12.92
CA ARG A 88 -11.15 7.87 14.20
C ARG A 88 -10.35 9.15 14.40
N VAL A 89 -9.71 9.65 13.35
CA VAL A 89 -8.97 10.92 13.39
C VAL A 89 -9.91 12.10 13.63
N ALA A 90 -11.07 12.11 12.98
CA ALA A 90 -12.08 13.15 13.19
C ALA A 90 -12.66 13.12 14.61
N GLU A 91 -12.92 11.94 15.17
CA GLU A 91 -13.35 11.76 16.56
C GLU A 91 -12.28 12.26 17.55
N ALA A 92 -11.02 11.89 17.35
CA ALA A 92 -9.91 12.34 18.19
C ALA A 92 -9.70 13.86 18.12
N LEU A 93 -9.81 14.44 16.92
CA LEU A 93 -9.78 15.89 16.73
C LEU A 93 -10.91 16.56 17.51
N ALA A 94 -12.15 16.10 17.34
CA ALA A 94 -13.31 16.67 18.01
C ALA A 94 -13.21 16.63 19.53
N LEU A 95 -12.69 15.54 20.10
CA LEU A 95 -12.45 15.42 21.54
C LEU A 95 -11.37 16.41 22.02
N ALA A 96 -10.25 16.52 21.30
CA ALA A 96 -9.18 17.45 21.66
C ALA A 96 -9.66 18.92 21.68
N TYR A 97 -10.51 19.32 20.71
CA TYR A 97 -11.10 20.66 20.67
C TYR A 97 -12.07 20.96 21.83
N LEU A 98 -12.65 19.95 22.47
CA LEU A 98 -13.58 20.13 23.60
C LEU A 98 -12.85 20.23 24.95
N GLU A 99 -11.58 19.81 25.00
CA GLU A 99 -10.74 19.86 26.20
C GLU A 99 -9.96 21.17 26.34
N ASP A 100 -9.84 21.94 25.24
CA ASP A 100 -9.30 23.32 25.19
C ASP A 100 -10.34 24.38 25.58
#